data_AF-A0A4R6PHV3-F1
#
_entry.id   AF-A0A4R6PHV3-F1
#
_cell.length_a   1.000
_cell.length_b   1.000
_cell.length_c   1.000
_cell.angle_alpha   90.00
_cell.angle_beta   90.00
_cell.angle_gamma   90.00
#
_symmetry.space_group_name_H-M   'P 1'
#
loop_
_entity.id
_entity.type
_entity.pdbx_description
1 polymer ?
#
loop_
_entity_poly.entity_id
_entity_poly.type
_entity_poly.pdbx_seq_one_letter_code
_entity_poly.pdbx_strand_id
1 'polypeptide(L)'
;MSDDFRGDLRPPRRHGTTWRESEYRILADDLRAGVDLARTARTLGRTESAVRTALRNFVPPEDRISTAERERWVRTRLVAEPEWDWWAVVIDQHRRSGSRLWFTRHEHCARIGWRRKTPMPALAQELDTSELSVAELLRSLGLVESIEEAADRLGATPGHALAERVSARRDRAVGARWILVVDGAAGTTHPRNAPTRRHISLHETRAAAEAERDRILAWHQRLTASARRSGPATGQDIDSPYTYGDTTVLRDHGAPAPAPAAAAAPADRSHRSAHSDRGAAALPSVGDLAETARPHRQARADGDAAASSGPADARESVWWTIAERGLGASTGPTRCGEVAAVGSGGEVAAEALAVGDIIRVPVPDGYLQDRIIAITRAGAGAPVTVDLAPVGNSRIRRVVEFGAQERVEVVRHTEQRSA
;
A
#
# COMPACT_ATOMS: atom_id res chain seq x y z
N MET A 1 -21.01 -24.00 -8.39
CA MET A 1 -20.01 -23.08 -8.97
C MET A 1 -19.07 -22.68 -7.85
N SER A 2 -17.85 -23.20 -7.87
CA SER A 2 -16.91 -23.13 -6.75
C SER A 2 -16.31 -21.73 -6.59
N ASP A 3 -16.30 -21.25 -5.35
CA ASP A 3 -15.83 -19.91 -4.90
C ASP A 3 -14.28 -19.84 -4.78
N ASP A 4 -13.56 -20.71 -5.50
CA ASP A 4 -12.09 -20.86 -5.48
C ASP A 4 -11.35 -19.78 -6.29
N PHE A 5 -12.04 -18.80 -6.87
CA PHE A 5 -11.43 -17.75 -7.70
C PHE A 5 -11.09 -16.45 -6.95
N ARG A 6 -11.27 -16.37 -5.63
CA ARG A 6 -10.81 -15.21 -4.84
C ARG A 6 -9.31 -15.27 -4.50
N GLY A 7 -8.50 -15.78 -5.41
CA GLY A 7 -7.04 -15.70 -5.34
C GLY A 7 -6.60 -14.24 -5.41
N ASP A 8 -5.67 -13.86 -4.54
CA ASP A 8 -4.85 -12.64 -4.53
C ASP A 8 -5.25 -11.60 -5.60
N LEU A 9 -5.86 -10.49 -5.17
CA LEU A 9 -6.17 -9.31 -5.99
C LEU A 9 -4.90 -8.57 -6.45
N ARG A 10 -3.92 -9.29 -6.99
CA ARG A 10 -2.82 -8.68 -7.72
C ARG A 10 -3.43 -8.09 -8.99
N PRO A 11 -3.24 -6.80 -9.26
CA PRO A 11 -3.66 -6.24 -10.54
C PRO A 11 -3.01 -7.08 -11.65
N PRO A 12 -3.75 -7.43 -12.72
CA PRO A 12 -3.22 -8.29 -13.76
C PRO A 12 -1.93 -7.71 -14.33
N ARG A 13 -1.02 -8.61 -14.74
CA ARG A 13 0.38 -8.31 -15.10
C ARG A 13 0.55 -7.13 -16.07
N ARG A 14 -0.45 -6.83 -16.90
CA ARG A 14 -0.42 -5.81 -17.96
C ARG A 14 -1.36 -4.61 -17.74
N HIS A 15 -1.80 -4.35 -16.51
CA HIS A 15 -2.62 -3.18 -16.23
C HIS A 15 -1.95 -1.86 -16.70
N GLY A 16 -2.68 -1.03 -17.42
CA GLY A 16 -2.21 0.27 -17.93
C GLY A 16 -1.21 0.22 -19.10
N THR A 17 -0.91 -0.97 -19.63
CA THR A 17 0.02 -1.09 -20.78
C THR A 17 -0.65 -0.68 -22.09
N THR A 18 0.13 -0.03 -22.97
CA THR A 18 -0.27 0.31 -24.34
C THR A 18 -0.67 -0.95 -25.12
N TRP A 19 -1.71 -0.85 -25.95
CA TRP A 19 -2.14 -1.96 -26.81
C TRP A 19 -1.18 -2.18 -27.98
N ARG A 20 -1.06 -3.43 -28.39
CA ARG A 20 -0.20 -3.87 -29.49
C ARG A 20 -1.02 -4.43 -30.64
N GLU A 21 -0.50 -4.32 -31.86
CA GLU A 21 -1.11 -4.91 -33.06
C GLU A 21 -1.36 -6.42 -32.87
N SER A 22 -0.38 -7.13 -32.34
CA SER A 22 -0.50 -8.57 -32.06
C SER A 22 -1.67 -8.90 -31.13
N GLU A 23 -1.95 -8.03 -30.14
CA GLU A 23 -3.07 -8.21 -29.22
C GLU A 23 -4.42 -7.93 -29.87
N TYR A 24 -4.49 -6.93 -30.73
CA TYR A 24 -5.69 -6.65 -31.53
C TYR A 24 -6.01 -7.76 -32.52
N ARG A 25 -4.99 -8.35 -33.14
CA ARG A 25 -5.15 -9.52 -34.04
C ARG A 25 -5.75 -10.71 -33.29
N ILE A 26 -5.17 -11.07 -32.14
CA ILE A 26 -5.70 -12.13 -31.28
C ILE A 26 -7.15 -11.83 -30.87
N LEU A 27 -7.44 -10.58 -30.47
CA LEU A 27 -8.80 -10.17 -30.11
C LEU A 27 -9.78 -10.31 -31.28
N ALA A 28 -9.40 -9.88 -32.49
CA ALA A 28 -10.24 -10.02 -33.68
C ALA A 28 -10.49 -11.49 -34.05
N ASP A 29 -9.45 -12.32 -33.98
CA ASP A 29 -9.54 -13.75 -34.27
C ASP A 29 -10.40 -14.50 -33.25
N ASP A 30 -10.23 -14.22 -31.96
CA ASP A 30 -11.07 -14.76 -30.87
C ASP A 30 -12.54 -14.33 -31.05
N LEU A 31 -12.81 -13.07 -31.40
CA LEU A 31 -14.16 -12.60 -31.65
C LEU A 31 -14.83 -13.32 -32.83
N ARG A 32 -14.10 -13.52 -33.94
CA ARG A 32 -14.59 -14.30 -35.09
C ARG A 32 -14.87 -15.75 -34.73
N ALA A 33 -14.02 -16.35 -33.90
CA ALA A 33 -14.19 -17.71 -33.41
C ALA A 33 -15.31 -17.87 -32.36
N GLY A 34 -15.96 -16.77 -31.95
CA GLY A 34 -17.02 -16.80 -30.94
C GLY A 34 -16.50 -17.03 -29.52
N VAL A 35 -15.22 -16.79 -29.27
CA VAL A 35 -14.61 -16.88 -27.93
C VAL A 35 -15.15 -15.75 -27.06
N ASP A 36 -15.43 -16.06 -25.79
CA ASP A 36 -15.89 -15.08 -24.80
C ASP A 36 -14.76 -14.14 -24.36
N LEU A 37 -15.12 -12.90 -23.99
CA LEU A 37 -14.13 -11.87 -23.62
C LEU A 37 -13.31 -12.20 -22.37
N ALA A 38 -13.85 -13.00 -21.45
CA ALA A 38 -13.13 -13.39 -20.23
C ALA A 38 -11.98 -14.36 -20.55
N ARG A 39 -12.20 -15.28 -21.49
CA ARG A 39 -11.17 -16.16 -22.04
C ARG A 39 -10.14 -15.35 -22.83
N THR A 40 -10.54 -14.46 -23.73
CA THR A 40 -9.62 -13.59 -24.46
C THR A 40 -8.78 -12.71 -23.52
N ALA A 41 -9.38 -12.16 -22.47
CA ALA A 41 -8.68 -11.38 -21.46
C ALA A 41 -7.56 -12.19 -20.76
N ARG A 42 -7.83 -13.45 -20.41
CA ARG A 42 -6.81 -14.37 -19.86
C ARG A 42 -5.70 -14.64 -20.86
N THR A 43 -6.04 -14.94 -22.12
CA THR A 43 -5.05 -15.15 -23.20
C THR A 43 -4.12 -13.95 -23.38
N LEU A 44 -4.68 -12.74 -23.34
CA LEU A 44 -3.92 -11.49 -23.48
C LEU A 44 -3.19 -11.05 -22.20
N GLY A 45 -3.52 -11.66 -21.05
CA GLY A 45 -3.02 -11.26 -19.73
C GLY A 45 -3.53 -9.87 -19.29
N ARG A 46 -4.74 -9.48 -19.71
CA ARG A 46 -5.39 -8.19 -19.40
C ARG A 46 -6.68 -8.40 -18.57
N THR A 47 -7.25 -7.34 -18.03
CA THR A 47 -8.61 -7.39 -17.46
C THR A 47 -9.65 -7.49 -18.57
N GLU A 48 -10.79 -8.11 -18.27
CA GLU A 48 -11.96 -8.10 -19.17
C GLU A 48 -12.45 -6.67 -19.44
N SER A 49 -12.41 -5.78 -18.44
CA SER A 49 -12.74 -4.36 -18.60
C SER A 49 -11.83 -3.64 -19.61
N ALA A 50 -10.54 -3.99 -19.65
CA ALA A 50 -9.60 -3.43 -20.62
C ALA A 50 -9.91 -3.94 -22.04
N VAL A 51 -10.24 -5.24 -22.19
CA VAL A 51 -10.66 -5.81 -23.48
C VAL A 51 -11.94 -5.12 -23.98
N ARG A 52 -12.97 -4.99 -23.13
CA ARG A 52 -14.21 -4.27 -23.49
C ARG A 52 -13.95 -2.81 -23.89
N THR A 53 -12.99 -2.16 -23.24
CA THR A 53 -12.58 -0.78 -23.58
C THR A 53 -11.89 -0.74 -24.95
N ALA A 54 -11.04 -1.72 -25.26
CA ALA A 54 -10.36 -1.81 -26.55
C ALA A 54 -11.32 -2.06 -27.73
N LEU A 55 -12.46 -2.72 -27.50
CA LEU A 55 -13.51 -2.89 -28.53
C LEU A 55 -14.02 -1.56 -29.07
N ARG A 56 -13.94 -0.46 -28.31
CA ARG A 56 -14.27 0.89 -28.83
C ARG A 56 -13.42 1.26 -30.05
N ASN A 57 -12.20 0.73 -30.16
CA ASN A 57 -11.31 1.05 -31.26
C ASN A 57 -11.61 0.25 -32.54
N PHE A 58 -12.52 -0.73 -32.50
CA PHE A 58 -13.05 -1.42 -33.67
C PHE A 58 -14.28 -0.72 -34.26
N VAL A 59 -14.85 0.25 -33.56
CA VAL A 59 -16.09 0.93 -33.97
C VAL A 59 -15.70 2.19 -34.74
N PRO A 60 -16.08 2.32 -36.03
CA PRO A 60 -15.91 3.55 -36.77
C PRO A 60 -16.59 4.71 -36.03
N PRO A 61 -15.99 5.90 -36.02
CA PRO A 61 -16.49 7.03 -35.23
C PRO A 61 -17.88 7.54 -35.66
N GLU A 62 -18.29 7.26 -36.89
CA GLU A 62 -19.64 7.48 -37.42
C GLU A 62 -20.69 6.57 -36.80
N ASP A 63 -20.30 5.37 -36.35
CA ASP A 63 -21.19 4.36 -35.77
C ASP A 63 -21.32 4.59 -34.25
N ARG A 64 -22.48 5.11 -33.82
CA ARG A 64 -22.75 5.37 -32.39
C ARG A 64 -23.22 4.12 -31.66
N ILE A 65 -22.28 3.25 -31.28
CA ILE A 65 -22.57 1.99 -30.58
C ILE A 65 -22.38 2.11 -29.06
N SER A 66 -23.40 1.71 -28.31
CA SER A 66 -23.39 1.70 -26.85
C SER A 66 -22.36 0.69 -26.31
N THR A 67 -21.76 0.97 -25.14
CA THR A 67 -20.74 0.07 -24.54
C THR A 67 -21.24 -1.37 -24.36
N ALA A 68 -22.53 -1.56 -24.06
CA ALA A 68 -23.12 -2.88 -23.86
C ALA A 68 -23.28 -3.68 -25.16
N GLU A 69 -23.44 -3.01 -26.30
CA GLU A 69 -23.68 -3.64 -27.60
C GLU A 69 -22.40 -3.83 -28.43
N ARG A 70 -21.31 -3.15 -28.07
CA ARG A 70 -20.04 -3.15 -28.83
C ARG A 70 -19.54 -4.55 -29.16
N GLU A 71 -19.51 -5.47 -28.19
CA GLU A 71 -19.02 -6.83 -28.45
C GLU A 71 -19.85 -7.53 -29.53
N ARG A 72 -21.17 -7.53 -29.37
CA ARG A 72 -22.09 -8.14 -30.33
C ARG A 72 -21.94 -7.50 -31.70
N TRP A 73 -21.89 -6.17 -31.76
CA TRP A 73 -21.75 -5.42 -33.00
C TRP A 73 -20.45 -5.75 -33.73
N VAL A 74 -19.30 -5.70 -33.04
CA VAL A 74 -17.98 -6.01 -33.63
C VAL A 74 -17.94 -7.46 -34.11
N ARG A 75 -18.44 -8.41 -33.30
CA ARG A 75 -18.49 -9.83 -33.67
C ARG A 75 -19.33 -10.06 -34.93
N THR A 76 -20.54 -9.50 -34.97
CA THR A 76 -21.43 -9.63 -36.15
C THR A 76 -20.76 -9.08 -37.40
N ARG A 77 -20.12 -7.91 -37.30
CA ARG A 77 -19.48 -7.27 -38.46
C ARG A 77 -18.24 -8.03 -38.94
N LEU A 78 -17.39 -8.50 -38.03
CA LEU A 78 -16.20 -9.31 -38.37
C LEU A 78 -16.55 -10.64 -39.08
N VAL A 79 -17.73 -11.20 -38.81
CA VAL A 79 -18.20 -12.46 -39.42
C VAL A 79 -18.95 -12.20 -40.73
N ALA A 80 -19.81 -11.18 -40.77
CA ALA A 80 -20.63 -10.86 -41.94
C ALA A 80 -19.81 -10.24 -43.08
N GLU A 81 -18.74 -9.49 -42.77
CA GLU A 81 -17.91 -8.78 -43.74
C GLU A 81 -16.43 -9.21 -43.58
N PRO A 82 -16.01 -10.37 -44.12
CA PRO A 82 -14.63 -10.84 -44.01
C PRO A 82 -13.59 -9.88 -44.62
N GLU A 83 -13.99 -9.13 -45.65
CA GLU A 83 -13.19 -8.12 -46.34
C GLU A 83 -13.14 -6.77 -45.59
N TRP A 84 -13.85 -6.62 -44.47
CA TRP A 84 -13.81 -5.40 -43.68
C TRP A 84 -12.42 -5.21 -43.06
N ASP A 85 -11.74 -4.13 -43.46
CA ASP A 85 -10.47 -3.70 -42.87
C ASP A 85 -10.67 -3.03 -41.50
N TRP A 86 -11.04 -3.85 -40.52
CA TRP A 86 -11.15 -3.46 -39.11
C TRP A 86 -9.83 -2.89 -38.57
N TRP A 87 -8.68 -3.25 -39.15
CA TRP A 87 -7.37 -2.80 -38.68
C TRP A 87 -7.13 -1.34 -39.04
N ALA A 88 -7.53 -0.90 -40.23
CA ALA A 88 -7.53 0.51 -40.59
C ALA A 88 -8.37 1.37 -39.62
N VAL A 89 -9.54 0.85 -39.18
CA VAL A 89 -10.39 1.53 -38.18
C VAL A 89 -9.65 1.70 -36.85
N VAL A 90 -8.98 0.65 -36.36
CA VAL A 90 -8.20 0.69 -35.12
C VAL A 90 -7.05 1.71 -35.21
N ILE A 91 -6.32 1.74 -36.32
CA ILE A 91 -5.25 2.71 -36.57
C ILE A 91 -5.79 4.14 -36.55
N ASP A 92 -6.88 4.40 -37.28
CA ASP A 92 -7.48 5.73 -37.35
C ASP A 92 -7.97 6.19 -35.97
N GLN A 93 -8.59 5.31 -35.19
CA GLN A 93 -9.03 5.65 -33.85
C GLN A 93 -7.86 6.01 -32.92
N HIS A 94 -6.76 5.26 -32.96
CA HIS A 94 -5.56 5.57 -32.18
C HIS A 94 -4.91 6.88 -32.60
N ARG A 95 -4.91 7.19 -33.91
CA ARG A 95 -4.43 8.47 -34.44
C ARG A 95 -5.29 9.62 -33.91
N ARG A 96 -6.62 9.50 -33.93
CA ARG A 96 -7.56 10.53 -33.44
C ARG A 96 -7.47 10.74 -31.93
N SER A 97 -7.33 9.67 -31.15
CA SER A 97 -7.25 9.76 -29.70
C SER A 97 -5.87 10.16 -29.17
N GLY A 98 -4.85 10.24 -30.04
CA GLY A 98 -3.45 10.42 -29.65
C GLY A 98 -2.89 9.28 -28.80
N SER A 99 -3.60 8.14 -28.72
CA SER A 99 -3.18 6.99 -27.92
C SER A 99 -2.12 6.20 -28.67
N ARG A 100 -0.98 5.90 -28.03
CA ARG A 100 0.09 5.11 -28.65
C ARG A 100 -0.42 3.71 -29.05
N LEU A 101 0.13 3.20 -30.14
CA LEU A 101 -0.11 1.85 -30.67
C LEU A 101 1.23 1.24 -31.05
N TRP A 102 1.52 0.04 -30.56
CA TRP A 102 2.73 -0.69 -30.94
C TRP A 102 2.45 -1.60 -32.12
N PHE A 103 3.12 -1.36 -33.25
CA PHE A 103 3.04 -2.22 -34.43
C PHE A 103 3.97 -3.43 -34.30
N THR A 104 3.71 -4.48 -35.10
CA THR A 104 4.55 -5.69 -35.18
C THR A 104 6.01 -5.35 -35.48
N ARG A 105 6.26 -4.35 -36.33
CA ARG A 105 7.62 -3.86 -36.62
C ARG A 105 8.32 -3.30 -35.37
N HIS A 106 7.60 -2.58 -34.50
CA HIS A 106 8.17 -2.03 -33.27
C HIS A 106 8.53 -3.15 -32.28
N GLU A 107 7.67 -4.17 -32.18
CA GLU A 107 7.99 -5.36 -31.36
C GLU A 107 9.23 -6.10 -31.89
N HIS A 108 9.36 -6.22 -33.21
CA HIS A 108 10.52 -6.85 -33.84
C HIS A 108 11.81 -6.07 -33.61
N CYS A 109 11.79 -4.75 -33.84
CA CYS A 109 12.91 -3.85 -33.54
C CYS A 109 13.31 -3.93 -32.06
N ALA A 110 12.34 -3.90 -31.13
CA ALA A 110 12.61 -4.03 -29.69
C ALA A 110 13.29 -5.37 -29.34
N ARG A 111 12.85 -6.50 -29.92
CA ARG A 111 13.48 -7.82 -29.72
C ARG A 111 14.89 -7.89 -30.30
N ILE A 112 15.12 -7.31 -31.47
CA ILE A 112 16.47 -7.24 -32.07
C ILE A 112 17.39 -6.36 -31.22
N GLY A 113 16.93 -5.15 -30.87
CA GLY A 113 17.69 -4.21 -30.05
C GLY A 113 18.07 -4.80 -28.70
N TRP A 114 17.14 -5.50 -28.04
CA TRP A 114 17.41 -6.24 -26.81
C TRP A 114 18.53 -7.27 -26.97
N ARG A 115 18.44 -8.15 -27.98
CA ARG A 115 19.47 -9.18 -28.23
C ARG A 115 20.84 -8.59 -28.55
N ARG A 116 20.87 -7.45 -29.25
CA ARG A 116 22.10 -6.74 -29.61
C ARG A 116 22.65 -5.84 -28.50
N LYS A 117 21.93 -5.73 -27.36
CA LYS A 117 22.21 -4.76 -26.29
C LYS A 117 22.33 -3.32 -26.83
N THR A 118 21.46 -2.95 -27.78
CA THR A 118 21.40 -1.58 -28.30
C THR A 118 21.14 -0.61 -27.14
N PRO A 119 21.94 0.46 -26.97
CA PRO A 119 21.71 1.44 -25.91
C PRO A 119 20.28 2.00 -25.96
N MET A 120 19.66 2.18 -24.79
CA MET A 120 18.27 2.64 -24.67
C MET A 120 17.96 3.92 -25.49
N PRO A 121 18.84 4.93 -25.54
CA PRO A 121 18.56 6.16 -26.31
C PRO A 121 18.51 5.89 -27.82
N ALA A 122 19.40 5.04 -28.33
CA ALA A 122 19.42 4.65 -29.74
C ALA A 122 18.20 3.81 -30.10
N LEU A 123 17.79 2.89 -29.21
CA LEU A 123 16.58 2.08 -29.41
C LEU A 123 15.30 2.94 -29.36
N ALA A 124 15.25 3.93 -28.47
CA ALA A 124 14.15 4.89 -28.39
C ALA A 124 14.05 5.76 -29.65
N GLN A 125 15.18 6.19 -30.20
CA GLN A 125 15.25 6.91 -31.46
C GLN A 125 14.78 6.03 -32.65
N GLU A 126 15.23 4.77 -32.72
CA GLU A 126 14.81 3.83 -33.79
C GLU A 126 13.29 3.57 -33.76
N LEU A 127 12.70 3.56 -32.57
CA LEU A 127 11.26 3.37 -32.36
C LEU A 127 10.43 4.66 -32.37
N ASP A 128 11.07 5.82 -32.60
CA ASP A 128 10.46 7.16 -32.55
C ASP A 128 9.63 7.38 -31.27
N THR A 129 10.22 7.10 -30.11
CA THR A 129 9.53 7.14 -28.83
C THR A 129 10.46 7.52 -27.67
N SER A 130 9.91 7.59 -26.45
CA SER A 130 10.72 7.85 -25.26
C SER A 130 11.33 6.58 -24.67
N GLU A 131 12.50 6.70 -24.03
CA GLU A 131 13.19 5.58 -23.36
C GLU A 131 12.27 4.83 -22.37
N LEU A 132 11.44 5.58 -21.62
CA LEU A 132 10.49 4.98 -20.68
C LEU A 132 9.48 4.08 -21.40
N SER A 133 8.97 4.51 -22.56
CA SER A 133 8.03 3.71 -23.34
C SER A 133 8.67 2.49 -23.99
N VAL A 134 9.96 2.57 -24.35
CA VAL A 134 10.73 1.39 -24.77
C VAL A 134 10.86 0.41 -23.61
N ALA A 135 11.25 0.87 -22.41
CA ALA A 135 11.36 0.00 -21.24
C ALA A 135 10.03 -0.67 -20.88
N GLU A 136 8.91 0.06 -20.97
CA GLU A 136 7.57 -0.49 -20.77
C GLU A 136 7.19 -1.51 -21.86
N LEU A 137 7.57 -1.26 -23.12
CA LEU A 137 7.40 -2.22 -24.23
C LEU A 137 8.21 -3.50 -23.97
N LEU A 138 9.50 -3.40 -23.64
CA LEU A 138 10.36 -4.54 -23.32
C LEU A 138 9.77 -5.40 -22.19
N ARG A 139 9.27 -4.75 -21.12
CA ARG A 139 8.58 -5.43 -20.03
C ARG A 139 7.30 -6.11 -20.50
N SER A 140 6.49 -5.43 -21.32
CA SER A 140 5.25 -6.00 -21.84
C SER A 140 5.48 -7.23 -22.72
N LEU A 141 6.61 -7.29 -23.42
CA LEU A 141 7.06 -8.42 -24.24
C LEU A 141 7.66 -9.56 -23.41
N GLY A 142 7.84 -9.37 -22.08
CA GLY A 142 8.47 -10.36 -21.21
C GLY A 142 9.98 -10.50 -21.45
N LEU A 143 10.62 -9.50 -22.06
CA LEU A 143 12.08 -9.48 -22.27
C LEU A 143 12.84 -9.05 -21.02
N VAL A 144 12.17 -8.29 -20.15
CA VAL A 144 12.63 -7.87 -18.84
C VAL A 144 11.51 -8.07 -17.83
N GLU A 145 11.86 -8.33 -16.58
CA GLU A 145 10.93 -8.43 -15.47
C GLU A 145 10.55 -7.05 -14.93
N SER A 146 11.46 -6.07 -15.08
CA SER A 146 11.30 -4.73 -14.51
C SER A 146 11.85 -3.62 -15.41
N ILE A 147 11.44 -2.37 -15.15
CA ILE A 147 11.94 -1.19 -15.87
C ILE A 147 13.39 -0.91 -15.46
N GLU A 148 13.72 -1.20 -14.21
CA GLU A 148 15.07 -1.09 -13.63
C GLU A 148 16.04 -2.01 -14.35
N GLU A 149 15.66 -3.27 -14.58
CA GLU A 149 16.48 -4.23 -15.33
C GLU A 149 16.75 -3.74 -16.77
N ALA A 150 15.75 -3.15 -17.42
CA ALA A 150 15.92 -2.59 -18.76
C ALA A 150 16.95 -1.45 -18.76
N ALA A 151 16.86 -0.53 -17.80
CA ALA A 151 17.81 0.57 -17.63
C ALA A 151 19.21 0.08 -17.25
N ASP A 152 19.32 -0.96 -16.42
CA ASP A 152 20.61 -1.54 -16.03
C ASP A 152 21.31 -2.24 -17.18
N ARG A 153 20.56 -2.93 -18.04
CA ARG A 153 21.15 -3.67 -19.17
C ARG A 153 21.42 -2.82 -20.40
N LEU A 154 20.57 -1.83 -20.70
CA LEU A 154 20.69 -1.00 -21.92
C LEU A 154 21.14 0.43 -21.65
N GLY A 155 21.31 0.82 -20.38
CA GLY A 155 21.51 2.20 -19.97
C GLY A 155 20.21 3.02 -19.96
N ALA A 156 20.28 4.20 -19.37
CA ALA A 156 19.25 5.23 -19.45
C ALA A 156 19.93 6.60 -19.51
N THR A 157 19.42 7.55 -20.27
CA THR A 157 20.02 8.88 -20.35
C THR A 157 19.78 9.63 -19.03
N PRO A 158 20.84 10.10 -18.33
CA PRO A 158 20.67 10.90 -17.10
C PRO A 158 19.80 12.13 -17.34
N GLY A 159 18.91 12.44 -16.39
CA GLY A 159 17.98 13.58 -16.50
C GLY A 159 16.75 13.36 -17.39
N HIS A 160 16.59 12.18 -18.01
CA HIS A 160 15.37 11.81 -18.72
C HIS A 160 14.42 10.98 -17.84
N ALA A 161 13.15 10.93 -18.23
CA ALA A 161 12.07 10.31 -17.45
C ALA A 161 12.34 8.84 -17.03
N LEU A 162 13.06 8.05 -17.84
CA LEU A 162 13.43 6.68 -17.45
C LEU A 162 14.42 6.69 -16.28
N ALA A 163 15.52 7.44 -16.40
CA ALA A 163 16.53 7.54 -15.36
C ALA A 163 15.95 8.13 -14.06
N GLU A 164 15.15 9.19 -14.15
CA GLU A 164 14.46 9.77 -12.98
C GLU A 164 13.55 8.77 -12.28
N ARG A 165 12.77 7.98 -13.05
CA ARG A 165 11.86 6.98 -12.48
C ARG A 165 12.62 5.84 -11.80
N VAL A 166 13.73 5.38 -12.40
CA VAL A 166 14.60 4.35 -11.83
C VAL A 166 15.29 4.85 -10.57
N SER A 167 15.87 6.06 -10.59
CA SER A 167 16.48 6.69 -9.41
C SER A 167 15.45 6.85 -8.30
N ALA A 168 14.28 7.43 -8.57
CA ALA A 168 13.23 7.58 -7.58
C ALA A 168 12.74 6.23 -7.02
N ARG A 169 12.77 5.14 -7.79
CA ARG A 169 12.42 3.80 -7.30
C ARG A 169 13.54 3.22 -6.43
N ARG A 170 14.80 3.43 -6.80
CA ARG A 170 15.96 3.07 -5.97
C ARG A 170 15.98 3.85 -4.67
N ASP A 171 15.74 5.15 -4.72
CA ASP A 171 15.66 6.01 -3.54
C ASP A 171 14.52 5.59 -2.62
N ARG A 172 13.38 5.16 -3.18
CA ARG A 172 12.30 4.56 -2.38
C ARG A 172 12.71 3.21 -1.76
N ALA A 173 13.48 2.38 -2.47
CA ALA A 173 13.94 1.10 -1.96
C ALA A 173 15.01 1.27 -0.85
N VAL A 174 15.93 2.22 -1.03
CA VAL A 174 16.96 2.58 -0.04
C VAL A 174 16.34 3.34 1.14
N GLY A 175 15.30 4.14 0.89
CA GLY A 175 14.58 4.93 1.88
C GLY A 175 13.40 4.23 2.55
N ALA A 176 13.11 2.96 2.21
CA ALA A 176 12.06 2.17 2.84
C ALA A 176 12.44 1.89 4.30
N ARG A 177 12.06 2.80 5.18
CA ARG A 177 12.31 2.69 6.62
C ARG A 177 11.12 2.00 7.28
N TRP A 178 11.40 1.02 8.11
CA TRP A 178 10.43 0.35 8.96
C TRP A 178 10.23 1.17 10.23
N ILE A 179 9.00 1.57 10.52
CA ILE A 179 8.63 2.24 11.76
C ILE A 179 8.12 1.16 12.71
N LEU A 180 8.74 1.06 13.89
CA LEU A 180 8.20 0.33 15.03
C LEU A 180 7.54 1.33 15.99
N VAL A 181 6.27 1.10 16.33
CA VAL A 181 5.55 1.81 17.40
C VAL A 181 5.20 0.78 18.47
N VAL A 182 5.52 1.05 19.74
CA VAL A 182 5.13 0.21 20.89
C VAL A 182 4.47 1.10 21.93
N ASP A 183 3.21 0.82 22.25
CA ASP A 183 2.41 1.55 23.23
C ASP A 183 2.20 0.72 24.50
N GLY A 184 2.22 1.37 25.66
CA GLY A 184 1.95 0.75 26.97
C GLY A 184 3.12 -0.02 27.59
N ALA A 185 4.23 -0.24 26.87
CA ALA A 185 5.38 -0.95 27.43
C ALA A 185 6.05 -0.15 28.58
N ALA A 186 6.05 -0.70 29.79
CA ALA A 186 6.88 -0.24 30.91
C ALA A 186 8.34 0.04 30.48
N GLY A 187 8.90 1.16 30.92
CA GLY A 187 10.22 1.64 30.50
C GLY A 187 10.23 2.51 29.24
N THR A 188 9.10 2.63 28.53
CA THR A 188 8.95 3.59 27.43
C THR A 188 8.58 4.98 27.95
N THR A 189 8.93 6.02 27.19
CA THR A 189 8.71 7.41 27.58
C THR A 189 7.23 7.76 27.54
N HIS A 190 6.79 8.59 28.49
CA HIS A 190 5.47 9.20 28.46
C HIS A 190 5.58 10.55 27.73
N PRO A 191 5.10 10.67 26.48
CA PRO A 191 4.99 11.97 25.85
C PRO A 191 4.09 12.85 26.73
N ARG A 192 4.42 14.13 26.93
CA ARG A 192 3.63 15.05 27.77
C ARG A 192 2.13 15.09 27.44
N ASN A 193 1.75 14.71 26.22
CA ASN A 193 0.39 14.84 25.68
C ASN A 193 -0.24 13.51 25.24
N ALA A 194 0.35 12.35 25.57
CA ALA A 194 -0.23 11.06 25.21
C ALA A 194 -0.72 10.32 26.47
N PRO A 195 -1.93 9.73 26.47
CA PRO A 195 -2.47 9.01 27.62
C PRO A 195 -1.66 7.74 27.94
N THR A 196 -0.90 7.22 26.99
CA THR A 196 -0.06 6.03 27.13
C THR A 196 1.40 6.31 26.86
N ARG A 197 2.28 5.49 27.45
CA ARG A 197 3.71 5.50 27.13
C ARG A 197 3.90 4.94 25.71
N ARG A 198 4.73 5.58 24.90
CA ARG A 198 4.90 5.24 23.48
C ARG A 198 6.37 5.27 23.10
N HIS A 199 6.86 4.16 22.55
CA HIS A 199 8.15 4.08 21.88
C HIS A 199 7.94 4.13 20.36
N ILE A 200 8.74 4.95 19.68
CA ILE A 200 8.78 5.02 18.22
C ILE A 200 10.24 4.88 17.79
N SER A 201 10.54 3.91 16.93
CA SER A 201 11.87 3.74 16.32
C SER A 201 11.78 3.52 14.82
N LEU A 202 12.86 3.90 14.13
CA LEU A 202 13.04 3.77 12.68
C LEU A 202 14.14 2.76 12.40
N HIS A 203 13.88 1.85 11.47
CA HIS A 203 14.77 0.72 11.15
C HIS A 203 14.97 0.62 9.64
N GLU A 204 16.18 0.25 9.21
CA GLU A 204 16.50 0.06 7.79
C GLU A 204 15.91 -1.24 7.23
N THR A 205 15.75 -2.24 8.09
CA THR A 205 15.20 -3.54 7.71
C THR A 205 14.07 -3.93 8.65
N ARG A 206 13.17 -4.76 8.14
CA ARG A 206 12.09 -5.35 8.94
C ARG A 206 12.62 -6.16 10.11
N ALA A 207 13.66 -6.98 9.87
CA ALA A 207 14.25 -7.83 10.89
C ALA A 207 14.81 -7.00 12.07
N ALA A 208 15.38 -5.82 11.79
CA ALA A 208 15.83 -4.89 12.83
C ALA A 208 14.65 -4.34 13.65
N ALA A 209 13.53 -3.98 13.01
CA ALA A 209 12.32 -3.54 13.70
C ALA A 209 11.72 -4.66 14.59
N GLU A 210 11.71 -5.90 14.11
CA GLU A 210 11.24 -7.06 14.87
C GLU A 210 12.16 -7.38 16.06
N ALA A 211 13.48 -7.33 15.87
CA ALA A 211 14.44 -7.52 16.96
C ALA A 211 14.31 -6.43 18.05
N GLU A 212 14.09 -5.17 17.65
CA GLU A 212 13.88 -4.08 18.60
C GLU A 212 12.57 -4.22 19.37
N ARG A 213 11.49 -4.66 18.70
CA ARG A 213 10.22 -5.01 19.36
C ARG A 213 10.46 -6.05 20.43
N ASP A 214 11.12 -7.15 20.09
CA ASP A 214 11.35 -8.27 21.02
C ASP A 214 12.20 -7.82 22.22
N ARG A 215 13.18 -6.94 21.98
CA ARG A 215 14.00 -6.31 23.03
C ARG A 215 13.14 -5.49 23.99
N ILE A 216 12.24 -4.65 23.48
CA ILE A 216 11.35 -3.80 24.29
C ILE A 216 10.36 -4.66 25.08
N LEU A 217 9.75 -5.67 24.46
CA LEU A 217 8.80 -6.57 25.13
C LEU A 217 9.47 -7.39 26.23
N ALA A 218 10.68 -7.92 25.98
CA ALA A 218 11.45 -8.63 26.99
C ALA A 218 11.85 -7.71 28.16
N TRP A 219 12.16 -6.44 27.89
CA TRP A 219 12.43 -5.47 28.95
C TRP A 219 11.19 -5.15 29.77
N HIS A 220 10.05 -4.92 29.12
CA HIS A 220 8.76 -4.71 29.78
C HIS A 220 8.42 -5.87 30.73
N GLN A 221 8.55 -7.11 30.29
CA GLN A 221 8.31 -8.31 31.10
C GLN A 221 9.21 -8.38 32.34
N ARG A 222 10.49 -7.99 32.22
CA ARG A 222 11.41 -7.94 33.37
C ARG A 222 10.97 -6.89 34.40
N LEU A 223 10.58 -5.70 33.95
CA LEU A 223 10.16 -4.62 34.84
C LEU A 223 8.86 -4.96 35.58
N THR A 224 7.88 -5.51 34.88
CA THR A 224 6.60 -5.90 35.48
C THR A 224 6.74 -7.10 36.42
N ALA A 225 7.61 -8.07 36.11
CA ALA A 225 7.92 -9.19 37.00
C ALA A 225 8.63 -8.75 38.30
N SER A 226 9.51 -7.74 38.23
CA SER A 226 10.15 -7.17 39.43
C SER A 226 9.14 -6.40 40.28
N ALA A 227 8.27 -5.59 39.68
CA ALA A 227 7.23 -4.85 40.41
C ALA A 227 6.27 -5.78 41.18
N ARG A 228 5.90 -6.93 40.60
CA ARG A 228 5.07 -7.95 41.28
C ARG A 228 5.77 -8.60 42.46
N ARG A 229 7.09 -8.80 42.40
CA ARG A 229 7.87 -9.38 43.51
C ARG A 229 8.05 -8.41 44.68
N SER A 230 7.95 -7.11 44.43
CA SER A 230 8.00 -6.07 45.45
C SER A 230 6.61 -5.69 45.99
N GLY A 231 5.56 -6.44 45.64
CA GLY A 231 4.22 -6.23 46.20
C GLY A 231 4.24 -6.32 47.73
N PRO A 232 3.38 -5.56 48.42
CA PRO A 232 3.46 -5.37 49.86
C PRO A 232 3.43 -6.72 50.54
N ALA A 233 4.48 -7.03 51.32
CA ALA A 233 4.46 -8.14 52.26
C ALA A 233 3.37 -7.84 53.30
N THR A 234 2.14 -8.22 52.99
CA THR A 234 1.00 -8.09 53.88
C THR A 234 1.23 -9.04 55.04
N GLY A 235 1.56 -8.48 56.20
CA GLY A 235 1.48 -9.17 57.49
C GLY A 235 2.76 -9.88 57.91
N GLN A 236 3.79 -9.11 58.28
CA GLN A 236 4.60 -9.51 59.42
C GLN A 236 4.68 -8.34 60.38
N ASP A 237 3.80 -8.39 61.39
CA ASP A 237 3.86 -7.63 62.63
C ASP A 237 5.29 -7.69 63.17
N ILE A 238 6.02 -6.58 63.06
CA ILE A 238 7.15 -6.30 63.94
C ILE A 238 7.05 -4.83 64.32
N ASP A 239 6.47 -4.59 65.49
CA ASP A 239 6.79 -3.45 66.34
C ASP A 239 8.30 -3.27 66.38
N SER A 240 8.80 -2.22 65.76
CA SER A 240 10.19 -1.79 65.92
C SER A 240 10.25 -0.27 65.95
N PRO A 241 10.56 0.35 67.10
CA PRO A 241 10.67 1.78 67.24
C PRO A 241 12.13 2.24 67.01
N TYR A 242 12.27 3.37 66.31
CA TYR A 242 13.50 4.14 66.06
C TYR A 242 14.49 3.48 65.06
N THR A 243 15.00 4.18 64.05
CA THR A 243 16.07 5.18 64.21
C THR A 243 16.19 6.11 62.99
N TYR A 244 16.55 7.36 63.29
CA TYR A 244 16.88 8.49 62.43
C TYR A 244 18.25 8.31 61.73
N GLY A 245 18.40 8.82 60.49
CA GLY A 245 19.69 8.97 59.79
C GLY A 245 19.49 8.96 58.27
N ASP A 246 19.46 10.10 57.58
CA ASP A 246 20.63 10.85 57.09
C ASP A 246 21.49 10.07 56.08
N THR A 247 21.34 10.38 54.78
CA THR A 247 22.40 10.97 53.93
C THR A 247 22.05 10.88 52.44
N THR A 248 22.44 11.95 51.75
CA THR A 248 22.64 12.18 50.32
C THR A 248 23.31 11.04 49.55
N VAL A 249 23.13 11.00 48.22
CA VAL A 249 24.22 11.21 47.23
C VAL A 249 23.67 11.20 45.79
N LEU A 250 23.83 12.38 45.19
CA LEU A 250 23.92 12.71 43.77
C LEU A 250 24.88 11.75 43.04
N ARG A 251 24.47 11.12 41.93
CA ARG A 251 25.43 10.64 40.92
C ARG A 251 25.01 11.01 39.51
N ASP A 252 25.64 12.10 39.12
CA ASP A 252 25.85 12.61 37.78
C ASP A 252 26.60 11.56 36.93
N HIS A 253 26.03 11.21 35.76
CA HIS A 253 26.71 10.39 34.76
C HIS A 253 26.99 11.26 33.53
N GLY A 254 28.29 11.49 33.32
CA GLY A 254 28.83 12.43 32.37
C GLY A 254 28.53 12.10 30.92
N ALA A 255 28.36 13.18 30.16
CA ALA A 255 28.35 13.22 28.72
C ALA A 255 29.75 12.91 28.14
N PRO A 256 29.84 12.16 27.03
CA PRO A 256 31.04 12.17 26.20
C PRO A 256 31.03 13.38 25.24
N ALA A 257 32.20 14.02 25.17
CA ALA A 257 32.55 15.18 24.35
C ALA A 257 32.58 14.85 22.83
N PRO A 258 32.47 15.88 21.95
CA PRO A 258 32.23 15.71 20.52
C PRO A 258 33.50 15.43 19.71
N ALA A 259 33.34 14.64 18.64
CA ALA A 259 34.36 14.46 17.61
C ALA A 259 34.48 15.70 16.70
N PRO A 260 35.70 16.02 16.20
CA PRO A 260 36.01 17.31 15.59
C PRO A 260 35.55 17.45 14.14
N ALA A 261 35.27 18.71 13.80
CA ALA A 261 34.96 19.24 12.48
C ALA A 261 36.09 18.97 11.46
N ALA A 262 35.71 18.49 10.27
CA ALA A 262 36.57 18.52 9.09
C ALA A 262 36.10 19.65 8.16
N ALA A 263 37.10 20.39 7.69
CA ALA A 263 37.03 21.69 7.06
C ALA A 263 36.59 21.67 5.59
N ALA A 264 36.27 22.89 5.14
CA ALA A 264 35.75 23.30 3.85
C ALA A 264 36.72 23.18 2.66
N ALA A 265 36.14 22.91 1.47
CA ALA A 265 36.28 23.55 0.14
C ALA A 265 37.70 23.76 -0.49
N PRO A 266 37.89 23.87 -1.84
CA PRO A 266 37.16 24.82 -2.69
C PRO A 266 36.80 24.40 -4.13
N ALA A 267 35.98 25.28 -4.71
CA ALA A 267 35.70 25.63 -6.11
C ALA A 267 36.55 25.02 -7.23
N ASP A 268 35.89 24.73 -8.36
CA ASP A 268 35.95 25.55 -9.59
C ASP A 268 35.61 24.71 -10.83
N ARG A 269 34.56 25.09 -11.58
CA ARG A 269 34.65 25.22 -13.05
C ARG A 269 33.38 25.80 -13.66
N SER A 270 33.62 26.97 -14.25
CA SER A 270 32.79 27.69 -15.19
C SER A 270 32.73 26.98 -16.55
N HIS A 271 31.56 26.95 -17.21
CA HIS A 271 31.35 27.03 -18.67
C HIS A 271 29.84 27.25 -18.92
N ARG A 272 29.36 28.47 -19.17
CA ARG A 272 29.11 29.11 -20.48
C ARG A 272 28.27 28.28 -21.47
N SER A 273 27.02 28.71 -21.69
CA SER A 273 26.27 28.82 -22.97
C SER A 273 24.84 29.28 -22.61
N ALA A 274 24.35 30.49 -22.91
CA ALA A 274 24.00 31.08 -24.21
C ALA A 274 23.03 30.21 -25.05
N HIS A 275 21.72 30.46 -24.95
CA HIS A 275 20.88 30.95 -26.06
C HIS A 275 19.35 30.88 -25.79
N SER A 276 18.70 31.97 -26.23
CA SER A 276 17.37 32.05 -26.84
C SER A 276 16.10 31.89 -26.00
N ASP A 277 15.55 33.02 -25.59
CA ASP A 277 14.41 33.68 -26.27
C ASP A 277 13.27 32.77 -26.77
N ARG A 278 12.11 32.81 -26.09
CA ARG A 278 10.77 32.61 -26.68
C ARG A 278 9.64 32.95 -25.72
N GLY A 279 8.90 34.00 -26.07
CA GLY A 279 7.44 33.96 -26.22
C GLY A 279 6.60 33.82 -24.96
N ALA A 280 6.29 34.95 -24.34
CA ALA A 280 5.16 35.08 -23.42
C ALA A 280 3.84 34.83 -24.17
N ALA A 281 3.11 33.80 -23.75
CA ALA A 281 1.71 33.58 -24.12
C ALA A 281 0.83 33.80 -22.89
N ALA A 282 -0.15 34.68 -23.06
CA ALA A 282 -1.09 35.15 -22.06
C ALA A 282 -1.97 34.01 -21.51
N LEU A 283 -2.14 33.99 -20.19
CA LEU A 283 -3.14 33.20 -19.47
C LEU A 283 -4.45 34.01 -19.39
N PRO A 284 -5.63 33.43 -19.67
CA PRO A 284 -6.88 34.03 -19.30
C PRO A 284 -7.24 33.74 -17.83
N SER A 285 -7.37 34.84 -17.10
CA SER A 285 -8.30 35.17 -16.01
C SER A 285 -9.09 34.02 -15.35
N VAL A 286 -8.79 33.81 -14.07
CA VAL A 286 -9.60 33.07 -13.10
C VAL A 286 -10.74 33.98 -12.65
N GLY A 287 -11.98 33.59 -12.94
CA GLY A 287 -13.19 34.27 -12.47
C GLY A 287 -13.67 33.73 -11.13
N ASP A 288 -13.77 34.63 -10.16
CA ASP A 288 -14.47 34.52 -8.88
C ASP A 288 -15.89 33.96 -9.01
N LEU A 289 -16.25 32.98 -8.17
CA LEU A 289 -17.63 32.77 -7.74
C LEU A 289 -17.70 32.28 -6.28
N ALA A 290 -17.95 33.25 -5.40
CA ALA A 290 -19.02 33.26 -4.40
C ALA A 290 -19.15 32.08 -3.41
N GLU A 291 -18.46 32.27 -2.30
CA GLU A 291 -18.96 32.20 -0.92
C GLU A 291 -20.50 32.16 -0.76
N THR A 292 -21.02 31.05 -0.23
CA THR A 292 -22.35 31.00 0.43
C THR A 292 -22.24 30.24 1.74
N ALA A 293 -22.04 30.99 2.83
CA ALA A 293 -22.18 30.52 4.19
C ALA A 293 -23.68 30.41 4.55
N ARG A 294 -24.10 29.28 5.14
CA ARG A 294 -25.31 29.21 5.98
C ARG A 294 -25.02 28.48 7.29
N PRO A 295 -25.54 28.97 8.42
CA PRO A 295 -25.20 28.49 9.76
C PRO A 295 -26.13 27.36 10.20
N HIS A 296 -25.59 26.34 10.87
CA HIS A 296 -26.39 25.37 11.62
C HIS A 296 -25.95 25.30 13.08
N ARG A 297 -26.74 26.02 13.91
CA ARG A 297 -27.32 25.65 15.20
C ARG A 297 -26.49 24.75 16.13
N GLN A 298 -25.90 25.39 17.15
CA GLN A 298 -25.57 24.78 18.44
C GLN A 298 -26.84 24.36 19.18
N ALA A 299 -26.88 23.11 19.65
CA ALA A 299 -27.76 22.66 20.72
C ALA A 299 -26.89 22.33 21.94
N ARG A 300 -27.21 22.99 23.05
CA ARG A 300 -26.72 22.74 24.42
C ARG A 300 -27.68 21.78 25.14
N ALA A 301 -27.21 21.31 26.30
CA ALA A 301 -27.87 20.55 27.37
C ALA A 301 -27.87 19.03 27.17
N ASP A 302 -27.76 18.18 28.19
CA ASP A 302 -27.30 18.23 29.59
C ASP A 302 -27.29 16.75 30.01
N GLY A 303 -26.46 16.33 30.98
CA GLY A 303 -26.62 15.00 31.57
C GLY A 303 -25.40 14.44 32.29
N ASP A 304 -25.23 14.89 33.54
CA ASP A 304 -24.43 14.22 34.57
C ASP A 304 -24.94 12.79 34.84
N ALA A 305 -24.00 11.84 34.95
CA ALA A 305 -24.12 10.67 35.83
C ALA A 305 -22.74 10.05 36.06
N ALA A 306 -22.06 10.50 37.12
CA ALA A 306 -20.85 9.90 37.63
C ALA A 306 -21.19 8.59 38.38
N ALA A 307 -20.69 7.46 37.88
CA ALA A 307 -20.63 6.21 38.64
C ALA A 307 -19.17 5.95 39.02
N SER A 308 -18.86 6.08 40.31
CA SER A 308 -17.53 5.77 40.86
C SER A 308 -17.28 4.26 40.75
N SER A 309 -16.40 3.87 39.84
CA SER A 309 -15.85 2.53 39.79
C SER A 309 -14.52 2.56 40.57
N GLY A 310 -14.42 1.75 41.63
CA GLY A 310 -13.16 1.54 42.35
C GLY A 310 -12.07 1.00 41.41
N PRO A 311 -10.78 1.08 41.79
CA PRO A 311 -9.68 0.73 40.88
C PRO A 311 -9.69 -0.77 40.62
N ALA A 312 -10.36 -1.16 39.53
CA ALA A 312 -10.12 -2.43 38.89
C ALA A 312 -8.64 -2.46 38.52
N ASP A 313 -7.98 -3.55 38.90
CA ASP A 313 -6.56 -3.81 38.70
C ASP A 313 -6.24 -3.76 37.19
N ALA A 314 -6.00 -2.54 36.69
CA ALA A 314 -5.80 -2.23 35.28
C ALA A 314 -4.44 -2.77 34.87
N ARG A 315 -4.40 -4.05 34.51
CA ARG A 315 -3.23 -4.66 33.91
C ARG A 315 -2.93 -3.90 32.61
N GLU A 316 -1.79 -3.22 32.57
CA GLU A 316 -1.34 -2.45 31.41
C GLU A 316 -1.17 -3.37 30.19
N SER A 317 -2.12 -3.32 29.25
CA SER A 317 -1.97 -3.98 27.94
C SER A 317 -0.88 -3.27 27.13
N VAL A 318 0.04 -4.05 26.56
CA VAL A 318 1.09 -3.55 25.65
C VAL A 318 0.70 -3.84 24.21
N TRP A 319 0.80 -2.81 23.38
CA TRP A 319 0.47 -2.83 21.96
C TRP A 319 1.73 -2.56 21.15
N TRP A 320 1.81 -3.11 19.95
CA TRP A 320 2.88 -2.72 19.02
C TRP A 320 2.42 -2.79 17.56
N THR A 321 3.12 -2.05 16.72
CA THR A 321 2.90 -1.96 15.29
C THR A 321 4.22 -1.83 14.54
N ILE A 322 4.43 -2.67 13.53
CA ILE A 322 5.52 -2.52 12.56
C ILE A 322 4.90 -2.14 11.21
N ALA A 323 5.32 -1.01 10.66
CA ALA A 323 4.83 -0.51 9.38
C ALA A 323 5.99 -0.09 8.48
N GLU A 324 5.90 -0.38 7.19
CA GLU A 324 6.84 0.13 6.20
C GLU A 324 6.46 1.57 5.82
N ARG A 325 7.38 2.52 5.98
CA ARG A 325 7.20 3.92 5.56
C ARG A 325 7.75 4.11 4.16
N GLY A 326 6.87 4.04 3.16
CA GLY A 326 7.13 4.56 1.82
C GLY A 326 6.46 5.93 1.61
N LEU A 327 7.17 6.91 1.05
CA LEU A 327 6.58 8.17 0.58
C LEU A 327 5.62 7.86 -0.60
N GLY A 328 4.34 7.62 -0.29
CA GLY A 328 3.25 7.58 -1.28
C GLY A 328 2.60 6.23 -1.58
N ALA A 329 2.93 5.14 -0.87
CA ALA A 329 2.22 3.86 -1.00
C ALA A 329 1.41 3.57 0.27
N SER A 330 0.20 3.04 0.09
CA SER A 330 -0.62 2.43 1.14
C SER A 330 0.24 1.56 2.05
N THR A 331 0.15 1.81 3.35
CA THR A 331 0.82 1.09 4.44
C THR A 331 0.94 -0.39 4.13
N GLY A 332 2.17 -0.92 4.23
CA GLY A 332 2.40 -2.37 4.25
C GLY A 332 1.59 -3.06 5.35
N PRO A 333 1.54 -4.40 5.36
CA PRO A 333 0.78 -5.17 6.35
C PRO A 333 1.13 -4.69 7.76
N THR A 334 0.12 -4.16 8.45
CA THR A 334 0.22 -3.68 9.83
C THR A 334 0.05 -4.89 10.73
N ARG A 335 1.02 -5.15 11.60
CA ARG A 335 0.94 -6.21 12.61
C ARG A 335 0.61 -5.61 13.94
N CYS A 336 -0.50 -6.01 14.52
CA CYS A 336 -0.88 -5.69 15.89
C CYS A 336 -0.84 -7.00 16.68
N GLY A 337 -0.25 -6.97 17.88
CA GLY A 337 -0.34 -8.07 18.83
C GLY A 337 -0.64 -7.51 20.21
N GLU A 338 -1.50 -8.19 20.96
CA GLU A 338 -1.75 -7.92 22.37
C GLU A 338 -1.21 -9.07 23.22
N VAL A 339 -0.85 -8.78 24.47
CA VAL A 339 -0.71 -9.78 25.52
C VAL A 339 -1.94 -9.65 26.42
N ALA A 340 -3.00 -10.43 26.15
CA ALA A 340 -4.28 -10.32 26.85
C ALA A 340 -4.53 -11.41 27.90
N ALA A 341 -5.26 -11.05 28.96
CA ALA A 341 -5.89 -11.95 29.92
C ALA A 341 -7.40 -12.08 29.60
N VAL A 342 -7.94 -13.27 29.90
CA VAL A 342 -9.26 -13.83 29.52
C VAL A 342 -10.46 -12.96 29.94
N GLY A 343 -11.41 -12.74 29.02
CA GLY A 343 -12.66 -12.00 29.24
C GLY A 343 -13.79 -12.37 28.25
N SER A 344 -15.04 -12.28 28.71
CA SER A 344 -16.23 -12.98 28.21
C SER A 344 -16.87 -12.41 26.94
N GLY A 345 -16.57 -13.04 25.81
CA GLY A 345 -17.45 -13.21 24.65
C GLY A 345 -17.28 -14.64 24.12
N GLY A 346 -18.04 -15.04 23.10
CA GLY A 346 -17.81 -16.33 22.45
C GLY A 346 -16.47 -16.29 21.72
N GLU A 347 -15.41 -16.72 22.37
CA GLU A 347 -14.09 -16.82 21.77
C GLU A 347 -14.12 -17.83 20.63
N VAL A 348 -13.79 -17.40 19.41
CA VAL A 348 -13.56 -18.28 18.27
C VAL A 348 -12.08 -18.29 17.91
N ALA A 349 -11.58 -19.42 17.40
CA ALA A 349 -10.23 -19.43 16.82
C ALA A 349 -10.18 -18.48 15.61
N ALA A 350 -9.07 -17.77 15.42
CA ALA A 350 -8.92 -16.82 14.32
C ALA A 350 -9.14 -17.47 12.95
N GLU A 351 -8.79 -18.75 12.80
CA GLU A 351 -9.08 -19.51 11.58
C GLU A 351 -10.57 -19.64 11.27
N ALA A 352 -11.45 -19.57 12.27
CA ALA A 352 -12.90 -19.63 12.13
C ALA A 352 -13.56 -18.28 11.82
N LEU A 353 -12.81 -17.17 11.82
CA LEU A 353 -13.35 -15.84 11.50
C LEU A 353 -13.91 -15.78 10.07
N ALA A 354 -15.00 -15.05 9.89
CA ALA A 354 -15.63 -14.81 8.59
C ALA A 354 -15.63 -13.32 8.23
N VAL A 355 -15.61 -13.03 6.92
CA VAL A 355 -15.84 -11.67 6.44
C VAL A 355 -17.26 -11.25 6.85
N GLY A 356 -17.36 -10.08 7.47
CA GLY A 356 -18.61 -9.55 8.01
C GLY A 356 -18.75 -9.69 9.53
N ASP A 357 -17.94 -10.55 10.18
CA ASP A 357 -17.88 -10.65 11.64
C ASP A 357 -17.47 -9.31 12.25
N ILE A 358 -18.01 -9.02 13.43
CA ILE A 358 -17.61 -7.87 14.23
C ILE A 358 -16.73 -8.40 15.34
N ILE A 359 -15.43 -8.17 15.21
CA ILE A 359 -14.47 -8.56 16.23
C ILE A 359 -14.25 -7.42 17.20
N ARG A 360 -14.00 -7.79 18.45
CA ARG A 360 -13.54 -6.86 19.47
C ARG A 360 -12.02 -6.86 19.44
N VAL A 361 -11.47 -5.77 18.91
CA VAL A 361 -10.03 -5.52 18.96
C VAL A 361 -9.78 -4.60 20.16
N PRO A 362 -9.25 -5.14 21.26
CA PRO A 362 -8.79 -4.31 22.37
C PRO A 362 -7.86 -3.17 21.87
N VAL A 363 -7.94 -2.00 22.51
CA VAL A 363 -7.13 -0.81 22.19
C VAL A 363 -6.87 0.00 23.47
N PRO A 364 -5.88 0.92 23.50
CA PRO A 364 -5.51 1.64 24.73
C PRO A 364 -6.65 2.30 25.51
N ASP A 365 -7.68 2.80 24.81
CA ASP A 365 -8.82 3.50 25.42
C ASP A 365 -10.09 2.61 25.50
N GLY A 366 -9.95 1.29 25.45
CA GLY A 366 -11.03 0.33 25.60
C GLY A 366 -11.04 -0.75 24.52
N TYR A 367 -12.14 -0.86 23.78
CA TYR A 367 -12.27 -1.87 22.73
C TYR A 367 -12.80 -1.23 21.47
N LEU A 368 -12.14 -1.50 20.36
CA LEU A 368 -12.63 -1.21 19.03
C LEU A 368 -13.46 -2.39 18.54
N GLN A 369 -14.72 -2.14 18.22
CA GLN A 369 -15.56 -3.09 17.50
C GLN A 369 -15.49 -2.73 16.03
N ASP A 370 -14.92 -3.61 15.23
CA ASP A 370 -14.72 -3.35 13.82
C ASP A 370 -15.14 -4.56 12.99
N ARG A 371 -15.65 -4.25 11.79
CA ARG A 371 -16.17 -5.26 10.89
C ARG A 371 -15.06 -5.77 9.99
N ILE A 372 -14.93 -7.09 9.90
CA ILE A 372 -14.00 -7.71 8.97
C ILE A 372 -14.48 -7.48 7.53
N ILE A 373 -13.64 -6.84 6.71
CA ILE A 373 -13.90 -6.59 5.28
C ILE A 373 -13.21 -7.62 4.40
N ALA A 374 -12.01 -8.08 4.80
CA ALA A 374 -11.31 -9.15 4.11
C ALA A 374 -10.52 -10.01 5.09
N ILE A 375 -10.34 -11.28 4.72
CA ILE A 375 -9.48 -12.22 5.45
C ILE A 375 -8.55 -12.87 4.44
N THR A 376 -7.25 -12.86 4.74
CA THR A 376 -6.22 -13.57 3.98
C THR A 376 -5.66 -14.70 4.83
N ARG A 377 -5.66 -15.92 4.29
CA ARG A 377 -5.08 -17.12 4.91
C ARG A 377 -4.05 -17.73 3.96
N ALA A 378 -2.83 -17.95 4.43
CA ALA A 378 -1.77 -18.55 3.61
C ALA A 378 -1.81 -20.11 3.59
N GLY A 379 -2.70 -20.73 4.37
CA GLY A 379 -2.83 -22.18 4.51
C GLY A 379 -3.37 -22.55 5.89
N ALA A 380 -3.65 -23.85 6.11
CA ALA A 380 -4.05 -24.34 7.43
C ALA A 380 -2.92 -24.14 8.46
N GLY A 381 -3.23 -23.59 9.63
CA GLY A 381 -2.25 -23.28 10.67
C GLY A 381 -1.38 -22.03 10.42
N ALA A 382 -1.50 -21.37 9.27
CA ALA A 382 -0.80 -20.12 9.00
C ALA A 382 -1.51 -18.92 9.68
N PRO A 383 -0.78 -17.82 9.98
CA PRO A 383 -1.40 -16.61 10.50
C PRO A 383 -2.57 -16.11 9.63
N VAL A 384 -3.60 -15.63 10.29
CA VAL A 384 -4.82 -15.10 9.66
C VAL A 384 -4.72 -13.58 9.65
N THR A 385 -4.64 -12.99 8.46
CA THR A 385 -4.64 -11.53 8.32
C THR A 385 -6.05 -11.03 8.05
N VAL A 386 -6.51 -10.08 8.85
CA VAL A 386 -7.85 -9.52 8.84
C VAL A 386 -7.76 -8.04 8.48
N ASP A 387 -8.42 -7.63 7.39
CA ASP A 387 -8.60 -6.24 6.98
C ASP A 387 -9.91 -5.72 7.58
N LEU A 388 -9.83 -4.62 8.33
CA LEU A 388 -10.94 -3.97 9.02
C LEU A 388 -11.44 -2.75 8.25
N ALA A 389 -12.53 -2.14 8.70
CA ALA A 389 -13.04 -0.94 8.07
C ALA A 389 -12.04 0.22 8.09
N PRO A 390 -12.14 1.14 7.10
CA PRO A 390 -11.31 2.34 7.10
C PRO A 390 -11.48 3.13 8.39
N VAL A 391 -10.39 3.77 8.84
CA VAL A 391 -10.41 4.57 10.07
C VAL A 391 -11.13 5.89 9.83
N GLY A 392 -12.41 5.96 10.21
CA GLY A 392 -13.26 7.12 9.95
C GLY A 392 -13.41 7.39 8.45
N ASN A 393 -13.15 8.63 8.01
CA ASN A 393 -13.16 9.01 6.59
C ASN A 393 -11.79 8.86 5.90
N SER A 394 -10.82 8.22 6.54
CA SER A 394 -9.49 8.02 5.99
C SER A 394 -9.46 6.93 4.92
N ARG A 395 -8.53 7.01 3.97
CA ARG A 395 -8.20 5.90 3.07
C ARG A 395 -7.33 4.82 3.72
N ILE A 396 -6.91 5.04 4.96
CA ILE A 396 -6.10 4.11 5.74
C ILE A 396 -7.00 2.99 6.27
N ARG A 397 -6.64 1.75 5.95
CA ARG A 397 -7.28 0.55 6.50
C ARG A 397 -6.45 0.01 7.65
N ARG A 398 -7.11 -0.59 8.64
CA ARG A 398 -6.42 -1.33 9.70
C ARG A 398 -6.33 -2.78 9.29
N VAL A 399 -5.13 -3.32 9.39
CA VAL A 399 -4.87 -4.74 9.19
C VAL A 399 -4.41 -5.30 10.52
N VAL A 400 -4.97 -6.44 10.92
CA VAL A 400 -4.59 -7.19 12.13
C VAL A 400 -4.21 -8.60 11.72
N GLU A 401 -3.14 -9.16 12.29
CA GLU A 401 -2.69 -10.51 12.00
C GLU A 401 -2.80 -11.33 13.29
N PHE A 402 -3.59 -12.40 13.24
CA PHE A 402 -3.79 -13.32 14.35
C PHE A 402 -3.02 -14.62 14.10
N GLY A 403 -2.54 -15.27 15.16
CA GLY A 403 -2.13 -16.67 15.06
C GLY A 403 -3.34 -17.56 14.70
N ALA A 404 -3.15 -18.64 13.94
CA ALA A 404 -4.27 -19.47 13.46
C ALA A 404 -5.21 -19.96 14.58
N GLN A 405 -4.61 -20.32 15.73
CA GLN A 405 -5.29 -20.84 16.91
C GLN A 405 -5.53 -19.75 17.98
N GLU A 406 -5.20 -18.50 17.68
CA GLU A 406 -5.46 -17.38 18.58
C GLU A 406 -6.97 -17.19 18.75
N ARG A 407 -7.41 -16.95 19.99
CA ARG A 407 -8.82 -16.80 20.30
C ARG A 407 -9.23 -15.34 20.22
N VAL A 408 -10.23 -15.07 19.39
CA VAL A 408 -10.72 -13.72 19.08
C VAL A 408 -12.16 -13.60 19.58
N GLU A 409 -12.43 -12.53 20.31
CA GLU A 409 -13.78 -12.21 20.80
C GLU A 409 -14.63 -11.66 19.64
N VAL A 410 -15.68 -12.39 19.26
CA VAL A 410 -16.67 -11.96 18.25
C VAL A 410 -17.91 -11.44 18.98
N VAL A 411 -18.24 -10.16 18.77
CA VAL A 411 -19.29 -9.46 19.52
C VAL A 411 -20.69 -9.76 18.99
N ARG A 412 -20.83 -10.10 17.70
CA ARG A 412 -22.12 -10.51 17.11
C ARG A 412 -22.00 -11.63 16.09
N HIS A 413 -22.53 -12.76 16.53
CA HIS A 413 -22.94 -13.99 15.82
C HIS A 413 -23.92 -13.89 14.65
N THR A 414 -24.75 -12.86 14.52
CA THR A 414 -26.05 -12.98 13.82
C THR A 414 -26.70 -11.58 13.77
N GLU A 415 -27.35 -11.10 12.71
CA GLU A 415 -28.49 -11.59 11.89
C GLU A 415 -28.31 -10.99 10.46
N GLN A 416 -28.45 -11.65 9.30
CA GLN A 416 -29.56 -12.39 8.71
C GLN A 416 -28.99 -13.36 7.66
N ARG A 417 -29.04 -14.67 7.92
CA ARG A 417 -29.27 -15.66 6.86
C ARG A 417 -30.75 -15.99 6.93
N SER A 418 -31.57 -15.12 6.35
CA SER A 418 -32.93 -15.52 5.97
C SER A 418 -32.81 -16.40 4.72
N ALA A 419 -33.48 -17.55 4.75
CA ALA A 419 -33.65 -18.46 3.64
C ALA A 419 -34.33 -17.79 2.43
#